data_AF-A0A9W9I252-F1
#
_entry.id   AF-A0A9W9I252-F1
#
_cell.length_a   1.000
_cell.length_b   1.000
_cell.length_c   1.000
_cell.angle_alpha   90.00
_cell.angle_beta   90.00
_cell.angle_gamma   90.00
#
_symmetry.space_group_name_H-M   'P 1'
#
loop_
_entity.id
_entity.type
_entity.pdbx_description
1 polymer ?
#
loop_
_entity_poly.entity_id
_entity_poly.type
_entity_poly.pdbx_seq_one_letter_code
_entity_poly.pdbx_strand_id
1 'polypeptide(L)'
;MKMTSKSLLCRENWYWDSNKESYIRFNEDGTGQLVARRELSIFIAACFTWEAQSPGRLSNVIDIGLERRPNTGLLDVLDVKVELSKLRVQEAARIDIDRYKINECLLQEAAFSSSRHTVRLEKGTFMTVDDTMVARELPFNCYYSYRLLFEPSPFPPRHLWKEKAVRALEKLQFWEWRQFVAGKLPLEKKECSAQG
;
A
#
# COMPACT_ATOMS: atom_id res chain seq x y z
N MET A 1 12.20 16.02 -12.61
CA MET A 1 10.79 16.44 -12.35
C MET A 1 10.65 16.54 -10.85
N LYS A 2 10.07 17.62 -10.32
CA LYS A 2 9.99 17.84 -8.86
C LYS A 2 8.54 17.86 -8.41
N MET A 3 8.28 17.34 -7.21
CA MET A 3 6.97 17.41 -6.56
C MET A 3 7.16 17.37 -5.05
N THR A 4 6.11 17.52 -4.26
CA THR A 4 6.20 17.40 -2.80
C THR A 4 5.97 15.97 -2.34
N SER A 5 6.51 15.59 -1.18
CA SER A 5 6.23 14.29 -0.55
C SER A 5 4.73 14.05 -0.39
N LYS A 6 3.95 15.08 -0.02
CA LYS A 6 2.48 15.00 0.03
C LYS A 6 1.86 14.66 -1.32
N SER A 7 2.25 15.40 -2.37
CA SER A 7 1.68 15.20 -3.70
C SER A 7 2.00 13.83 -4.26
N LEU A 8 3.17 13.25 -3.95
CA LEU A 8 3.50 11.88 -4.33
C LEU A 8 2.66 10.87 -3.54
N LEU A 9 2.59 11.03 -2.21
CA LEU A 9 1.86 10.14 -1.32
C LEU A 9 0.37 10.05 -1.68
N CYS A 10 -0.25 11.17 -2.05
CA CYS A 10 -1.67 11.27 -2.34
C CYS A 10 -2.04 11.07 -3.83
N ARG A 11 -1.05 10.84 -4.71
CA ARG A 11 -1.26 10.83 -6.16
C ARG A 11 -2.15 9.68 -6.64
N GLU A 12 -1.94 8.50 -6.10
CA GLU A 12 -2.56 7.26 -6.55
C GLU A 12 -2.60 6.23 -5.40
N ASN A 13 -3.16 5.05 -5.68
CA ASN A 13 -3.12 3.93 -4.76
C ASN A 13 -1.71 3.31 -4.72
N TRP A 14 -1.31 2.86 -3.55
CA TRP A 14 -0.10 2.09 -3.32
C TRP A 14 -0.49 0.62 -3.16
N TYR A 15 -0.02 -0.22 -4.07
CA TYR A 15 -0.49 -1.59 -4.21
C TYR A 15 0.44 -2.60 -3.53
N TRP A 16 -0.14 -3.64 -2.96
CA TRP A 16 0.58 -4.80 -2.45
C TRP A 16 0.71 -5.91 -3.50
N ASP A 17 -0.25 -5.99 -4.43
CA ASP A 17 -0.33 -6.97 -5.53
C ASP A 17 -0.57 -6.31 -6.90
N SER A 18 -0.24 -7.02 -7.98
CA SER A 18 -0.40 -6.53 -9.36
C SER A 18 -1.85 -6.54 -9.86
N ASN A 19 -2.74 -7.33 -9.22
CA ASN A 19 -4.17 -7.38 -9.50
C ASN A 19 -4.94 -6.17 -8.92
N LYS A 20 -4.25 -5.32 -8.14
CA LYS A 20 -4.79 -4.12 -7.50
C LYS A 20 -5.88 -4.43 -6.47
N GLU A 21 -5.84 -5.61 -5.86
CA GLU A 21 -6.84 -6.05 -4.88
C GLU A 21 -6.59 -5.49 -3.48
N SER A 22 -5.32 -5.45 -3.07
CA SER A 22 -4.86 -4.91 -1.79
C SER A 22 -4.05 -3.63 -1.99
N TYR A 23 -4.47 -2.57 -1.30
CA TYR A 23 -3.84 -1.27 -1.44
C TYR A 23 -4.04 -0.39 -0.21
N ILE A 24 -3.19 0.64 -0.12
CA ILE A 24 -3.39 1.80 0.74
C ILE A 24 -3.44 3.07 -0.12
N ARG A 25 -4.36 3.97 0.19
CA ARG A 25 -4.51 5.26 -0.50
C ARG A 25 -4.55 6.38 0.54
N PHE A 26 -3.82 7.45 0.26
CA PHE A 26 -3.87 8.70 1.02
C PHE A 26 -4.57 9.77 0.19
N ASN A 27 -5.41 10.57 0.82
CA ASN A 27 -6.06 11.73 0.23
C ASN A 27 -5.50 13.02 0.84
N GLU A 28 -5.56 14.12 0.09
CA GLU A 28 -4.95 15.39 0.51
C GLU A 28 -5.65 16.06 1.70
N ASP A 29 -6.91 15.68 1.95
CA ASP A 29 -7.76 16.16 3.04
C ASP A 29 -7.48 15.48 4.39
N GLY A 30 -6.47 14.59 4.44
CA GLY A 30 -6.15 13.83 5.66
C GLY A 30 -7.00 12.58 5.82
N THR A 31 -7.74 12.14 4.80
CA THR A 31 -8.42 10.84 4.78
C THR A 31 -7.65 9.83 3.93
N GLY A 32 -8.06 8.57 3.98
CA GLY A 32 -7.49 7.52 3.15
C GLY A 32 -8.30 6.23 3.20
N GLN A 33 -7.81 5.23 2.48
CA GLN A 33 -8.43 3.91 2.36
C GLN A 33 -7.38 2.83 2.57
N LEU A 34 -7.71 1.83 3.39
CA LEU A 34 -6.92 0.64 3.57
C LEU A 34 -7.75 -0.58 3.18
N VAL A 35 -7.27 -1.33 2.19
CA VAL A 35 -7.93 -2.52 1.66
C VAL A 35 -7.00 -3.71 1.74
N ALA A 36 -7.43 -4.75 2.45
CA ALA A 36 -6.82 -6.07 2.51
C ALA A 36 -7.77 -7.09 1.88
N ARG A 37 -7.42 -7.51 0.67
CA ARG A 37 -8.16 -8.50 -0.11
C ARG A 37 -7.18 -9.51 -0.71
N ARG A 38 -7.55 -10.78 -0.66
CA ARG A 38 -6.85 -11.86 -1.37
C ARG A 38 -7.89 -12.68 -2.09
N GLU A 39 -7.77 -12.80 -3.41
CA GLU A 39 -8.70 -13.56 -4.24
C GLU A 39 -10.15 -13.05 -4.06
N LEU A 40 -11.07 -13.93 -3.66
CA LEU A 40 -12.49 -13.61 -3.44
C LEU A 40 -12.79 -13.14 -2.00
N SER A 41 -11.79 -13.06 -1.13
CA SER A 41 -11.97 -12.73 0.29
C SER A 41 -11.51 -11.31 0.61
N ILE A 42 -12.43 -10.52 1.16
CA ILE A 42 -12.17 -9.19 1.72
C ILE A 42 -12.05 -9.34 3.23
N PHE A 43 -11.00 -8.78 3.82
CA PHE A 43 -10.76 -8.84 5.26
C PHE A 43 -10.82 -7.45 5.89
N ILE A 44 -10.20 -6.47 5.22
CA ILE A 44 -10.30 -5.06 5.59
C ILE A 44 -10.71 -4.28 4.35
N ALA A 45 -11.71 -3.42 4.50
CA ALA A 45 -12.01 -2.36 3.57
C ALA A 45 -12.49 -1.17 4.41
N ALA A 46 -11.54 -0.40 4.93
CA ALA A 46 -11.79 0.66 5.90
C ALA A 46 -11.27 2.00 5.38
N CYS A 47 -12.04 3.06 5.62
CA CYS A 47 -11.52 4.42 5.54
C CYS A 47 -10.66 4.70 6.78
N PHE A 48 -9.70 5.61 6.66
CA PHE A 48 -8.92 6.09 7.80
C PHE A 48 -8.72 7.59 7.73
N THR A 49 -8.40 8.20 8.86
CA THR A 49 -7.82 9.54 8.91
C THR A 49 -6.32 9.43 9.16
N TRP A 50 -5.57 10.39 8.66
CA TRP A 50 -4.12 10.45 8.84
C TRP A 50 -3.62 11.87 8.98
N GLU A 51 -2.55 12.02 9.76
CA GLU A 51 -1.83 13.26 9.93
C GLU A 51 -0.32 13.00 9.92
N ALA A 52 0.45 13.84 9.25
CA ALA A 52 1.90 13.83 9.42
C ALA A 52 2.24 14.53 10.73
N GLN A 53 3.04 13.87 11.58
CA GLN A 53 3.49 14.44 12.86
C GLN A 53 4.44 15.63 12.64
N SER A 54 5.07 15.71 11.47
CA SER A 54 5.85 16.86 11.01
C SER A 54 5.27 17.41 9.70
N PRO A 55 4.25 18.27 9.75
CA PRO A 55 3.59 18.80 8.54
C PRO A 55 4.55 19.48 7.56
N GLY A 56 5.62 20.12 8.07
CA GLY A 56 6.65 20.74 7.23
C GLY A 56 7.35 19.76 6.30
N ARG A 57 7.51 18.48 6.69
CA ARG A 57 8.13 17.46 5.83
C ARG A 57 7.27 17.09 4.63
N LEU A 58 5.95 17.18 4.75
CA LEU A 58 5.05 16.91 3.63
C LEU A 58 5.27 17.90 2.46
N SER A 59 5.79 19.08 2.74
CA SER A 59 6.13 20.12 1.76
C SER A 59 7.55 19.98 1.19
N ASN A 60 8.33 18.98 1.63
CA ASN A 60 9.67 18.73 1.08
C ASN A 60 9.58 18.49 -0.42
N VAL A 61 10.37 19.24 -1.18
CA VAL A 61 10.47 19.05 -2.63
C VAL A 61 11.40 17.88 -2.90
N ILE A 62 10.84 16.81 -3.46
CA ILE A 62 11.54 15.58 -3.84
C ILE A 62 11.80 15.56 -5.35
N ASP A 63 12.94 15.01 -5.75
CA ASP A 63 13.28 14.80 -7.15
C ASP A 63 12.82 13.42 -7.62
N ILE A 64 11.81 13.41 -8.48
CA ILE A 64 11.26 12.20 -9.08
C ILE A 64 11.74 11.97 -10.52
N GLY A 65 12.70 12.77 -11.04
CA GLY A 65 13.24 12.60 -12.40
C GLY A 65 13.87 11.22 -12.66
N LEU A 66 13.54 10.55 -13.75
CA LEU A 66 14.07 9.22 -14.10
C LEU A 66 15.60 9.25 -14.23
N GLU A 67 16.33 8.90 -13.18
CA GLU A 67 17.74 8.55 -13.34
C GLU A 67 17.83 7.17 -13.97
N ARG A 68 18.67 7.03 -15.00
CA ARG A 68 18.88 5.78 -15.76
C ARG A 68 19.61 4.69 -14.96
N ARG A 69 19.73 4.83 -13.63
CA ARG A 69 20.52 3.91 -12.80
C ARG A 69 19.63 3.10 -11.86
N PRO A 70 19.97 1.82 -11.62
CA PRO A 70 19.17 0.89 -10.81
C PRO A 70 19.27 1.14 -9.28
N ASN A 71 19.70 2.33 -8.85
CA ASN A 71 19.89 2.59 -7.43
C ASN A 71 18.56 2.96 -6.78
N THR A 72 18.13 2.16 -5.81
CA THR A 72 17.07 2.55 -4.88
C THR A 72 17.51 3.80 -4.12
N GLY A 73 16.74 4.88 -4.25
CA GLY A 73 16.99 6.15 -3.58
C GLY A 73 15.91 6.45 -2.54
N LEU A 74 16.32 6.84 -1.34
CA LEU A 74 15.41 7.37 -0.33
C LEU A 74 14.97 8.79 -0.75
N LEU A 75 13.66 9.00 -0.89
CA LEU A 75 13.08 10.30 -1.20
C LEU A 75 12.75 11.07 0.09
N ASP A 76 12.12 10.39 1.05
CA ASP A 76 11.74 11.00 2.34
C ASP A 76 11.47 9.94 3.42
N VAL A 77 11.41 10.40 4.67
CA VAL A 77 10.93 9.64 5.84
C VAL A 77 9.89 10.48 6.56
N LEU A 78 8.69 9.92 6.69
CA LEU A 78 7.52 10.60 7.25
C LEU A 78 7.03 9.83 8.48
N ASP A 79 6.80 10.53 9.58
CA ASP A 79 6.05 9.97 10.71
C ASP A 79 4.59 10.33 10.54
N VAL A 80 3.75 9.31 10.37
CA VAL A 80 2.31 9.46 10.18
C VAL A 80 1.57 8.81 11.33
N LYS A 81 0.53 9.48 11.78
CA LYS A 81 -0.47 8.91 12.67
C LYS A 81 -1.68 8.54 11.82
N VAL A 82 -2.17 7.33 11.97
CA VAL A 82 -3.30 6.77 11.23
C VAL A 82 -4.37 6.36 12.24
N GLU A 83 -5.64 6.53 11.90
CA GLU A 83 -6.76 6.05 12.70
C GLU A 83 -7.79 5.39 11.77
N LEU A 84 -7.95 4.07 11.91
CA LEU A 84 -8.92 3.33 11.12
C LEU A 84 -10.34 3.66 11.58
N SER A 85 -11.22 3.95 10.63
CA SER A 85 -12.64 4.12 10.90
C SER A 85 -13.40 2.82 10.65
N LYS A 86 -14.60 2.73 11.21
CA LYS A 86 -15.56 1.65 10.88
C LYS A 86 -16.26 1.89 9.53
N LEU A 87 -16.08 3.06 8.92
CA LEU A 87 -16.65 3.37 7.62
C LEU A 87 -15.99 2.50 6.56
N ARG A 88 -16.83 1.83 5.77
CA ARG A 88 -16.39 0.92 4.73
C ARG A 88 -16.07 1.69 3.45
N VAL A 89 -15.03 1.26 2.74
CA VAL A 89 -14.67 1.83 1.45
C VAL A 89 -15.73 1.46 0.42
N GLN A 90 -16.55 2.44 0.01
CA GLN A 90 -17.62 2.23 -0.96
C GLN A 90 -17.08 2.03 -2.40
N GLU A 91 -15.88 2.54 -2.71
CA GLU A 91 -15.26 2.45 -4.04
C GLU A 91 -14.55 1.12 -4.32
N ALA A 92 -14.13 0.40 -3.28
CA ALA A 92 -13.54 -0.94 -3.39
C ALA A 92 -14.58 -1.99 -3.85
N ALA A 93 -15.84 -1.57 -3.92
CA ALA A 93 -17.02 -2.35 -4.14
C ALA A 93 -17.57 -2.14 -5.56
N ARG A 94 -17.07 -2.92 -6.53
CA ARG A 94 -17.98 -3.42 -7.60
C ARG A 94 -18.99 -4.45 -7.07
N ILE A 95 -19.04 -4.63 -5.75
CA ILE A 95 -19.73 -5.68 -5.00
C ILE A 95 -20.34 -5.01 -3.77
N ASP A 96 -21.56 -5.36 -3.40
CA ASP A 96 -22.22 -4.91 -2.16
C ASP A 96 -21.42 -5.34 -0.90
N ILE A 97 -20.47 -4.49 -0.47
CA ILE A 97 -19.55 -4.73 0.66
C ILE A 97 -20.32 -4.85 1.98
N ASP A 98 -21.53 -4.29 2.08
CA ASP A 98 -22.33 -4.32 3.30
C ASP A 98 -22.77 -5.74 3.67
N ARG A 99 -22.83 -6.66 2.69
CA ARG A 99 -23.15 -8.08 2.93
C ARG A 99 -22.00 -8.87 3.55
N TYR A 100 -20.78 -8.35 3.54
CA TYR A 100 -19.61 -9.09 4.03
C TYR A 100 -19.35 -8.83 5.52
N LYS A 101 -18.92 -9.89 6.21
CA LYS A 101 -18.48 -9.82 7.62
C LYS A 101 -17.00 -9.43 7.69
N ILE A 102 -16.71 -8.16 7.45
CA ILE A 102 -15.36 -7.56 7.46
C ILE A 102 -15.16 -6.58 8.62
N ASN A 103 -13.99 -5.94 8.70
CA ASN A 103 -13.68 -4.86 9.66
C ASN A 103 -14.09 -5.23 11.09
N GLU A 104 -15.11 -4.62 11.67
CA GLU A 104 -15.61 -4.87 13.04
C GLU A 104 -16.01 -6.33 13.29
N CYS A 105 -16.33 -7.10 12.25
CA CYS A 105 -16.59 -8.52 12.38
C CYS A 105 -15.34 -9.36 12.62
N LEU A 106 -14.16 -8.88 12.17
CA LEU A 106 -12.89 -9.58 12.19
C LEU A 106 -11.85 -8.94 13.12
N LEU A 107 -12.02 -7.66 13.44
CA LEU A 107 -11.12 -6.86 14.27
C LEU A 107 -11.73 -6.59 15.65
N GLN A 108 -10.86 -6.41 16.62
CA GLN A 108 -11.20 -5.90 17.96
C GLN A 108 -11.39 -4.39 17.92
N GLU A 109 -12.09 -3.82 18.91
CA GLU A 109 -12.38 -2.38 18.97
C GLU A 109 -11.09 -1.53 18.99
N ALA A 110 -10.05 -2.02 19.67
CA ALA A 110 -8.75 -1.35 19.73
C ALA A 110 -8.03 -1.24 18.37
N ALA A 111 -8.44 -1.99 17.34
CA ALA A 111 -7.91 -1.85 15.98
C ALA A 111 -8.31 -0.52 15.31
N PHE A 112 -9.37 0.12 15.80
CA PHE A 112 -9.86 1.42 15.32
C PHE A 112 -9.29 2.59 16.12
N SER A 113 -8.38 2.31 17.06
CA SER A 113 -7.64 3.35 17.76
C SER A 113 -6.48 3.84 16.91
N SER A 114 -6.03 5.06 17.20
CA SER A 114 -4.93 5.65 16.46
C SER A 114 -3.60 4.91 16.66
N SER A 115 -2.87 4.69 15.57
CA SER A 115 -1.53 4.10 15.52
C SER A 115 -0.52 5.06 14.87
N ARG A 116 0.76 4.87 15.17
CA ARG A 116 1.87 5.66 14.61
C ARG A 116 2.76 4.78 13.75
N HIS A 117 3.19 5.31 12.62
CA HIS A 117 4.06 4.63 11.67
C HIS A 117 5.13 5.57 11.17
N THR A 118 6.36 5.08 11.09
CA THR A 118 7.40 5.69 10.27
C THR A 118 7.28 5.10 8.86
N VAL A 119 7.20 5.97 7.86
CA VAL A 119 6.99 5.63 6.46
C VAL A 119 8.17 6.13 5.65
N ARG A 120 8.89 5.20 5.05
CA ARG A 120 9.97 5.51 4.10
C ARG A 120 9.38 5.56 2.70
N LEU A 121 9.62 6.68 2.03
CA LEU A 121 9.25 6.88 0.63
C LEU A 121 10.50 6.71 -0.21
N GLU A 122 10.49 5.72 -1.09
CA GLU A 122 11.65 5.33 -1.89
C GLU A 122 11.31 5.33 -3.38
N LYS A 123 12.35 5.50 -4.18
CA LYS A 123 12.30 5.45 -5.63
C LYS A 123 13.24 4.38 -6.15
N GLY A 124 12.85 3.72 -7.23
CA GLY A 124 13.64 2.66 -7.85
C GLY A 124 12.81 1.88 -8.85
N THR A 125 13.13 0.61 -9.01
CA THR A 125 12.35 -0.34 -9.82
C THR A 125 11.92 -1.47 -8.90
N PHE A 126 10.62 -1.53 -8.62
CA PHE A 126 10.05 -2.46 -7.66
C PHE A 126 8.99 -3.34 -8.30
N MET A 127 8.90 -4.59 -7.85
CA MET A 127 7.73 -5.45 -8.06
C MET A 127 6.81 -5.38 -6.85
N THR A 128 5.55 -5.79 -7.03
CA THR A 128 4.64 -5.95 -5.91
C THR A 128 5.09 -7.10 -5.00
N VAL A 129 4.73 -7.07 -3.72
CA VAL A 129 5.19 -8.09 -2.76
C VAL A 129 4.68 -9.48 -3.18
N ASP A 130 3.42 -9.57 -3.61
CA ASP A 130 2.83 -10.83 -4.09
C ASP A 130 3.61 -11.40 -5.29
N ASP A 131 3.94 -10.57 -6.29
CA ASP A 131 4.68 -11.01 -7.46
C ASP A 131 6.10 -11.51 -7.10
N THR A 132 6.74 -10.90 -6.08
CA THR A 132 8.06 -11.36 -5.60
C THR A 132 8.02 -12.74 -4.94
N MET A 133 6.87 -13.13 -4.36
CA MET A 133 6.71 -14.42 -3.70
C MET A 133 6.58 -15.59 -4.69
N VAL A 134 6.07 -15.33 -5.91
CA VAL A 134 5.88 -16.35 -6.95
C VAL A 134 7.14 -16.55 -7.81
N ALA A 135 8.12 -15.64 -7.70
CA ALA A 135 9.52 -15.79 -8.12
C ALA A 135 9.77 -16.51 -9.46
N ARG A 136 8.96 -16.17 -10.48
CA ARG A 136 9.34 -16.38 -11.88
C ARG A 136 9.29 -15.03 -12.56
N GLU A 137 10.39 -14.64 -13.19
CA GLU A 137 10.41 -13.49 -14.10
C GLU A 137 9.51 -13.83 -15.29
N LEU A 138 8.22 -13.57 -15.14
CA LEU A 138 7.28 -13.71 -16.23
C LEU A 138 7.40 -12.45 -17.11
N PRO A 139 7.28 -12.59 -18.43
CA PRO A 139 7.39 -11.46 -19.37
C PRO A 139 6.33 -10.37 -19.16
N PHE A 140 5.35 -10.59 -18.29
CA PHE A 140 4.26 -9.67 -17.96
C PHE A 140 4.37 -9.07 -16.55
N ASN A 141 5.49 -9.27 -15.85
CA ASN A 141 5.69 -8.70 -14.52
C ASN A 141 5.57 -7.17 -14.56
N CYS A 142 4.77 -6.63 -13.64
CA CYS A 142 4.57 -5.19 -13.52
C CYS A 142 5.64 -4.61 -12.60
N TYR A 143 6.34 -3.59 -13.08
CA TYR A 143 7.29 -2.82 -12.29
C TYR A 143 6.72 -1.46 -11.92
N TYR A 144 7.24 -0.90 -10.83
CA TYR A 144 6.75 0.31 -10.20
C TYR A 144 7.94 1.20 -9.83
N SER A 145 7.75 2.52 -9.94
CA SER A 145 8.82 3.51 -9.73
C SER A 145 9.01 3.93 -8.27
N TYR A 146 8.01 3.68 -7.42
CA TYR A 146 8.01 4.11 -6.03
C TYR A 146 7.62 2.98 -5.08
N ARG A 147 8.14 3.06 -3.85
CA ARG A 147 7.83 2.16 -2.75
C ARG A 147 7.55 2.94 -1.47
N LEU A 148 6.50 2.55 -0.75
CA LEU A 148 6.32 2.84 0.67
C LEU A 148 6.77 1.64 1.49
N LEU A 149 7.52 1.92 2.56
CA LEU A 149 7.85 0.94 3.58
C LEU A 149 7.42 1.48 4.95
N PHE A 150 6.52 0.75 5.60
CA PHE A 150 5.94 1.08 6.90
C PHE A 150 6.65 0.35 8.05
N GLU A 151 6.90 1.09 9.13
CA GLU A 151 7.45 0.58 10.37
C GLU A 151 6.62 1.13 11.56
N PRO A 152 5.76 0.30 12.21
CA PRO A 152 5.34 -1.06 11.86
C PRO A 152 4.31 -1.09 10.71
N SER A 153 3.83 -2.28 10.33
CA SER A 153 2.76 -2.46 9.32
C SER A 153 1.56 -1.52 9.56
N PRO A 154 0.93 -0.98 8.50
CA PRO A 154 -0.29 -0.17 8.63
C PRO A 154 -1.53 -1.01 8.93
N PHE A 155 -1.43 -2.35 8.89
CA PHE A 155 -2.52 -3.24 9.27
C PHE A 155 -2.53 -3.48 10.78
N PRO A 156 -3.70 -3.75 11.38
CA PRO A 156 -3.79 -4.09 12.79
C PRO A 156 -2.85 -5.25 13.15
N PRO A 157 -2.06 -5.17 14.25
CA PRO A 157 -1.21 -6.26 14.69
C PRO A 157 -2.04 -7.50 15.06
N ARG A 158 -1.40 -8.69 15.02
CA ARG A 158 -2.05 -9.99 15.22
C ARG A 158 -3.05 -10.03 16.39
N HIS A 159 -2.67 -9.49 17.55
CA HIS A 159 -3.49 -9.54 18.77
C HIS A 159 -4.77 -8.69 18.70
N LEU A 160 -4.92 -7.80 17.70
CA LEU A 160 -6.14 -7.01 17.46
C LEU A 160 -7.10 -7.68 16.48
N TRP A 161 -6.74 -8.84 15.94
CA TRP A 161 -7.67 -9.67 15.18
C TRP A 161 -8.46 -10.58 16.13
N LYS A 162 -9.71 -10.85 15.79
CA LYS A 162 -10.55 -11.81 16.51
C LYS A 162 -10.08 -13.23 16.19
N GLU A 163 -10.11 -14.11 17.19
CA GLU A 163 -9.59 -15.49 17.09
C GLU A 163 -10.13 -16.26 15.86
N LYS A 164 -11.42 -16.10 15.54
CA LYS A 164 -12.04 -16.70 14.36
C LYS A 164 -11.43 -16.25 13.03
N ALA A 165 -10.96 -14.99 12.96
CA ALA A 165 -10.34 -14.41 11.79
C ALA A 165 -8.88 -14.89 11.69
N VAL A 166 -8.16 -14.89 12.80
CA VAL A 166 -6.75 -15.28 12.88
C VAL A 166 -6.49 -16.64 12.21
N ARG A 167 -7.32 -17.66 12.46
CA ARG A 167 -7.16 -18.99 11.85
C ARG A 167 -7.17 -18.97 10.32
N ALA A 168 -7.99 -18.11 9.71
CA ALA A 168 -8.04 -17.92 8.27
C ALA A 168 -6.84 -17.09 7.74
N LEU A 169 -6.22 -16.30 8.62
CA LEU A 169 -5.21 -15.30 8.29
C LEU A 169 -3.77 -15.74 8.59
N GLU A 170 -3.54 -16.85 9.28
CA GLU A 170 -2.18 -17.34 9.60
C GLU A 170 -1.30 -17.54 8.36
N LYS A 171 -1.90 -17.82 7.19
CA LYS A 171 -1.17 -17.92 5.91
C LYS A 171 -0.92 -16.57 5.23
N LEU A 172 -1.75 -15.57 5.53
CA LEU A 172 -1.68 -14.24 4.90
C LEU A 172 -0.80 -13.30 5.70
N GLN A 173 -0.93 -13.34 7.02
CA GLN A 173 -0.17 -12.52 7.98
C GLN A 173 -0.18 -11.04 7.59
N PHE A 174 -1.37 -10.45 7.38
CA PHE A 174 -1.51 -9.04 6.99
C PHE A 174 -0.73 -8.08 7.90
N TRP A 175 -0.60 -8.40 9.19
CA TRP A 175 0.17 -7.62 10.17
C TRP A 175 1.68 -7.56 9.88
N GLU A 176 2.20 -8.40 8.98
CA GLU A 176 3.58 -8.33 8.49
C GLU A 176 3.71 -7.57 7.16
N TRP A 177 2.60 -7.18 6.53
CA TRP A 177 2.63 -6.46 5.25
C TRP A 177 3.03 -5.02 5.49
N ARG A 178 4.24 -4.67 5.04
CA ARG A 178 4.85 -3.36 5.29
C ARG A 178 5.18 -2.59 4.02
N GLN A 179 5.18 -3.27 2.86
CA GLN A 179 5.61 -2.70 1.59
C GLN A 179 4.42 -2.53 0.64
N PHE A 180 4.35 -1.36 0.00
CA PHE A 180 3.41 -1.06 -1.07
C PHE A 180 4.13 -0.29 -2.18
N VAL A 181 3.68 -0.41 -3.43
CA VAL A 181 4.35 0.18 -4.60
C VAL A 181 3.39 1.01 -5.46
N ALA A 182 3.91 2.04 -6.12
CA ALA A 182 3.13 2.94 -6.99
C ALA A 182 3.95 3.45 -8.18
N GLY A 183 3.30 4.14 -9.13
CA GLY A 183 3.93 4.66 -10.33
C GLY A 183 4.33 3.56 -11.29
N LYS A 184 3.35 2.81 -11.80
CA LYS A 184 3.56 1.69 -12.73
C LYS A 184 4.44 2.13 -13.91
N LEU A 185 5.51 1.38 -14.15
CA LEU A 185 6.44 1.57 -15.25
C LEU A 185 5.88 0.93 -16.53
N PRO A 186 6.19 1.49 -17.72
CA PRO A 186 5.92 0.82 -18.98
C PRO A 186 6.65 -0.52 -19.03
N LEU A 187 6.02 -1.54 -19.62
CA LEU A 187 6.73 -2.76 -19.98
C LEU A 187 7.79 -2.39 -21.03
N GLU A 188 9.05 -2.72 -20.79
CA GLU A 188 10.06 -2.66 -21.84
C GLU A 188 9.64 -3.65 -22.93
N LYS A 189 9.30 -3.14 -24.11
CA LYS A 189 9.15 -3.98 -25.29
C LYS A 189 10.55 -4.55 -25.56
N LYS A 190 10.76 -5.85 -25.32
CA LYS A 190 11.88 -6.54 -25.96
C LYS A 190 11.61 -6.46 -27.46
N GLU A 191 12.30 -5.56 -28.16
CA GLU A 191 12.37 -5.61 -29.60
C GLU A 191 12.90 -7.00 -29.96
N CYS A 192 12.12 -7.78 -30.70
CA CYS A 192 12.62 -8.98 -31.36
C CYS A 192 13.70 -8.54 -32.35
N SER A 193 14.95 -8.48 -31.88
CA SER A 193 16.11 -8.50 -32.76
C SER A 193 16.19 -9.90 -33.36
N ALA A 194 15.40 -10.12 -34.42
CA ALA A 194 15.71 -11.14 -35.40
C ALA A 194 16.98 -10.69 -36.14
N GLN A 195 18.14 -11.03 -35.57
CA GLN A 195 19.33 -11.32 -36.35
C GLN A 195 19.04 -12.69 -36.99
N GLY A 196 19.15 -12.94 -38.28
CA GLY A 196 19.85 -12.33 -39.41
C GLY A 196 19.86 -13.43 -40.48
#